data_AF-A0A972K962-F1
#
_entry.id   AF-A0A972K962-F1
#
_cell.length_a   1.000
_cell.length_b   1.000
_cell.length_c   1.000
_cell.angle_alpha   90.00
_cell.angle_beta   90.00
_cell.angle_gamma   90.00
#
_symmetry.space_group_name_H-M   'P 1'
#
loop_
_entity.id
_entity.type
_entity.pdbx_description
1 polymer ?
#
loop_
_entity_poly.entity_id
_entity_poly.type
_entity_poly.pdbx_seq_one_letter_code
_entity_poly.pdbx_strand_id
1 'polypeptide(L)'
;MALGWTKEKLTLKGKIIIAVLLLVIAIGGGVVAFKFYDFTQNNPKFCVSCHLMKPAYDAWAKSEHKGINCHDCHHLSIPEQNRLLVNFILHRPKSVPPRHGKIIVPWKYCVKCHWEENEKFPNAKKINNSVMHAKHYFMEKIECSKCHGYIEDGQVHKFTPDPRFCVKCHKNKEVHGEGMESLACLNCHTDRTVDLRPGRKKCLFCHGSSDIRLELLADETLDVTHYQPSEEVIKQAKKINVPKDAPMQFYCYECHKPHTKVRPDYGTCLSCHGQIINVGKHKMHVQTMGLQCIDCHKPHSWRVTREQAKSTCTQCHDYKDPLNFIKG
;
A
#
# COMPACT_ATOMS: atom_id res chain seq x y z
N MET A 1 6.14 67.81 47.16
CA MET A 1 5.48 68.64 46.13
C MET A 1 4.61 67.73 45.29
N ALA A 2 3.29 67.75 45.49
CA ALA A 2 2.36 67.06 44.61
C ALA A 2 2.21 67.90 43.34
N LEU A 3 2.54 67.32 42.18
CA LEU A 3 2.43 67.97 40.87
C LEU A 3 0.96 68.44 40.67
N GLY A 4 0.72 69.74 40.85
CA GLY A 4 -0.62 70.36 40.80
C GLY A 4 -1.30 70.35 39.43
N TRP A 5 -0.68 69.75 38.41
CA TRP A 5 -1.20 69.67 37.04
C TRP A 5 -2.17 68.49 36.82
N THR A 6 -2.40 67.64 37.83
CA THR A 6 -3.31 66.48 37.74
C THR A 6 -4.78 66.79 38.06
N LYS A 7 -5.11 68.06 38.38
CA LYS A 7 -6.48 68.50 38.75
C LYS A 7 -7.28 69.15 37.62
N GLU A 8 -6.70 69.34 36.43
CA GLU A 8 -7.43 69.87 35.27
C GLU A 8 -8.22 68.77 34.56
N LYS A 9 -9.49 69.04 34.24
CA LYS A 9 -10.32 68.10 33.46
C LYS A 9 -9.72 67.97 32.06
N LEU A 10 -9.43 66.72 31.67
CA LEU A 10 -8.96 66.36 30.33
C LEU A 10 -9.79 67.06 29.24
N THR A 11 -9.13 67.86 28.40
CA THR A 11 -9.78 68.54 27.27
C THR A 11 -10.35 67.51 26.28
N LEU A 12 -11.39 67.88 25.52
CA LEU A 12 -11.98 66.99 24.51
C LEU A 12 -10.92 66.46 23.52
N LYS A 13 -9.98 67.33 23.11
CA LYS A 13 -8.83 66.95 22.27
C LYS A 13 -7.92 65.92 22.96
N GLY A 14 -7.60 66.10 24.24
CA GLY A 14 -6.82 65.14 25.00
C GLY A 14 -7.50 63.77 25.15
N LYS A 15 -8.82 63.75 25.38
CA LYS A 15 -9.62 62.51 25.42
C LYS A 15 -9.61 61.79 24.08
N ILE A 16 -9.75 62.52 22.97
CA ILE A 16 -9.70 61.95 21.61
C ILE A 16 -8.31 61.36 21.33
N ILE A 17 -7.23 62.07 21.66
CA ILE A 17 -5.86 61.58 21.46
C ILE A 17 -5.61 60.29 22.26
N ILE A 18 -6.02 60.25 23.53
CA ILE A 18 -5.87 59.04 24.36
C ILE A 18 -6.71 57.89 23.80
N ALA A 19 -7.95 58.15 23.38
CA ALA A 19 -8.80 57.13 22.79
C ALA A 19 -8.21 56.56 21.49
N VAL A 20 -7.67 57.43 20.62
CA VAL A 20 -6.98 57.01 19.39
C VAL A 20 -5.72 56.21 19.70
N LEU A 21 -4.91 56.62 20.67
CA LEU A 21 -3.71 55.87 21.07
C LEU A 21 -4.07 54.49 21.63
N LEU A 22 -5.08 54.40 22.48
CA LEU A 22 -5.57 53.11 22.99
C LEU A 22 -6.11 52.22 21.86
N LEU A 23 -6.82 52.81 20.88
CA LEU A 23 -7.28 52.09 19.70
C LEU A 23 -6.10 51.56 18.88
N VAL A 24 -5.08 52.37 18.63
CA VAL A 24 -3.88 51.96 17.89
C VAL A 24 -3.12 50.86 18.63
N ILE A 25 -2.99 50.95 19.95
CA ILE A 25 -2.34 49.91 20.77
C ILE A 25 -3.16 48.61 20.74
N ALA A 26 -4.48 48.71 20.87
CA ALA A 26 -5.37 47.54 20.83
C ALA A 26 -5.33 46.85 19.46
N ILE A 27 -5.42 47.62 18.37
CA ILE A 27 -5.33 47.10 17.00
C ILE A 27 -3.93 46.53 16.74
N GLY A 28 -2.88 47.30 17.04
CA GLY A 28 -1.49 46.87 16.85
C GLY A 28 -1.16 45.60 17.63
N GLY A 29 -1.54 45.56 18.91
CA GLY A 29 -1.40 44.38 19.77
C GLY A 29 -2.19 43.19 19.24
N GLY A 30 -3.43 43.42 18.79
CA GLY A 30 -4.26 42.39 18.16
C GLY A 30 -3.64 41.83 16.88
N VAL A 31 -3.10 42.68 16.01
CA VAL A 31 -2.41 42.26 14.78
C VAL A 31 -1.17 41.44 15.09
N VAL A 32 -0.35 41.86 16.06
CA VAL A 32 0.85 41.12 16.48
C VAL A 32 0.47 39.76 17.08
N ALA A 33 -0.51 39.73 17.98
CA ALA A 33 -0.99 38.50 18.60
C ALA A 33 -1.55 37.53 17.56
N PHE A 34 -2.34 38.02 16.59
CA PHE A 34 -2.87 37.22 15.49
C PHE A 34 -1.75 36.65 14.62
N LYS A 35 -0.77 37.46 14.19
CA LYS A 35 0.36 36.97 13.39
C LYS A 35 1.20 35.93 14.13
N PHE A 36 1.41 36.13 15.44
CA PHE A 36 2.13 35.16 16.27
C PHE A 36 1.35 33.84 16.40
N TYR A 37 0.04 33.93 16.65
CA TYR A 37 -0.84 32.76 16.68
C TYR A 37 -0.83 32.02 15.34
N ASP A 38 -0.99 32.74 14.23
CA ASP A 38 -0.99 32.15 12.89
C ASP A 38 0.35 31.48 12.55
N PHE A 39 1.47 32.13 12.88
CA PHE A 39 2.79 31.54 12.68
C PHE A 39 2.98 30.25 13.50
N THR A 40 2.60 30.27 14.77
CA THR A 40 2.81 29.11 15.66
C THR A 40 1.84 27.97 15.38
N GLN A 41 0.58 28.27 15.01
CA GLN A 41 -0.47 27.27 14.86
C GLN A 41 -0.72 26.84 13.40
N ASN A 42 -0.58 27.74 12.44
CA ASN A 42 -0.97 27.50 11.04
C ASN A 42 0.20 27.53 10.04
N ASN A 43 1.44 27.76 10.48
CA ASN A 43 2.61 27.77 9.61
C ASN A 43 3.60 26.62 9.90
N PRO A 44 3.81 25.67 8.97
CA PRO A 44 4.78 24.58 9.13
C PRO A 44 6.22 25.04 9.41
N LYS A 45 6.58 26.29 9.04
CA LYS A 45 7.90 26.86 9.31
C LYS A 45 8.18 27.05 10.81
N PHE A 46 7.15 27.10 11.65
CA PHE A 46 7.37 27.11 13.09
C PHE A 46 8.01 25.80 13.56
N CYS A 47 7.56 24.65 13.05
CA CYS A 47 8.06 23.35 13.48
C CYS A 47 9.55 23.17 13.14
N VAL A 48 10.01 23.64 11.98
CA VAL A 48 11.43 23.55 11.57
C VAL A 48 12.36 24.49 12.35
N SER A 49 11.82 25.41 13.16
CA SER A 49 12.63 26.20 14.10
C SER A 49 13.25 25.33 15.21
N CYS A 50 12.66 24.16 15.48
CA CYS A 50 13.22 23.15 16.36
C CYS A 50 14.17 22.23 15.58
N HIS A 51 15.44 22.13 16.00
CA HIS A 51 16.45 21.30 15.30
C HIS A 51 16.05 19.81 15.18
N LEU A 52 15.24 19.30 16.11
CA LEU A 52 14.75 17.92 16.10
C LEU A 52 13.75 17.64 14.98
N MET A 53 13.05 18.66 14.50
CA MET A 53 11.97 18.50 13.53
C MET A 53 12.44 18.56 12.08
N LYS A 54 13.69 18.97 11.82
CA LYS A 54 14.21 19.11 10.46
C LYS A 54 14.06 17.83 9.62
N PRO A 55 14.45 16.62 10.08
CA PRO A 55 14.27 15.41 9.28
C PRO A 55 12.79 15.12 8.97
N ALA A 56 11.91 15.37 9.94
CA ALA A 56 10.47 15.15 9.79
C ALA A 56 9.83 16.14 8.80
N TYR A 57 10.25 17.40 8.86
CA TYR A 57 9.86 18.45 7.93
C TYR A 57 10.34 18.15 6.50
N ASP A 58 11.60 17.75 6.33
CA ASP A 58 12.17 17.42 5.03
C ASP A 58 11.43 16.24 4.37
N ALA A 59 11.04 15.24 5.16
CA ALA A 59 10.22 14.12 4.67
C ALA A 59 8.79 14.56 4.32
N TRP A 60 8.15 15.37 5.16
CA TRP A 60 6.82 15.95 4.87
C TRP A 60 6.84 16.78 3.58
N ALA A 61 7.85 17.62 3.38
CA ALA A 61 7.99 18.49 2.22
C ALA A 61 8.15 17.71 0.90
N LYS A 62 8.62 16.47 0.96
CA LYS A 62 8.72 15.54 -0.19
C LYS A 62 7.49 14.64 -0.35
N SER A 63 6.62 14.58 0.65
CA SER A 63 5.45 13.71 0.65
C SER A 63 4.28 14.31 -0.15
N GLU A 64 3.29 13.47 -0.45
CA GLU A 64 1.99 13.89 -1.02
C GLU A 64 1.21 14.86 -0.11
N HIS A 65 1.56 14.93 1.18
CA HIS A 65 0.91 15.81 2.16
C HIS A 65 1.61 17.18 2.30
N LYS A 66 2.60 17.49 1.45
CA LYS A 66 3.24 18.81 1.41
C LYS A 66 2.16 19.87 1.12
N GLY A 67 1.89 20.75 2.07
CA GLY A 67 0.80 21.73 1.99
C GLY A 67 -0.31 21.56 3.04
N ILE A 68 -0.34 20.43 3.74
CA ILE A 68 -1.17 20.26 4.95
C ILE A 68 -0.43 20.86 6.14
N ASN A 69 -1.14 21.54 7.06
CA ASN A 69 -0.51 22.05 8.27
C ASN A 69 -0.17 20.90 9.22
N CYS A 70 0.97 20.98 9.91
CA CYS A 70 1.41 19.94 10.85
C CYS A 70 0.36 19.62 11.91
N HIS A 71 -0.32 20.62 12.47
CA HIS A 71 -1.35 20.48 13.50
C HIS A 71 -2.67 19.90 12.99
N ASP A 72 -2.91 19.87 11.68
CA ASP A 72 -4.06 19.17 11.10
C ASP A 72 -3.99 17.65 11.41
N CYS A 73 -2.79 17.13 11.71
CA CYS A 73 -2.54 15.74 12.12
C CYS A 73 -1.90 15.63 13.52
N HIS A 74 -0.92 16.47 13.84
CA HIS A 74 -0.22 16.51 15.12
C HIS A 74 -0.86 17.51 16.07
N HIS A 75 -2.08 17.20 16.52
CA HIS A 75 -2.80 18.08 17.41
C HIS A 75 -2.28 17.96 18.84
N LEU A 76 -1.63 19.01 19.33
CA LEU A 76 -1.19 19.17 20.71
C LEU A 76 -1.99 20.32 21.33
N SER A 77 -2.45 20.16 22.57
CA SER A 77 -3.05 21.26 23.31
C SER A 77 -2.01 22.35 23.61
N ILE A 78 -2.44 23.60 23.77
CA ILE A 78 -1.55 24.72 24.10
C ILE A 78 -0.67 24.43 25.34
N PRO A 79 -1.17 23.84 26.44
CA PRO A 79 -0.33 23.45 27.56
C PRO A 79 0.75 22.43 27.20
N GLU A 80 0.46 21.45 26.34
CA GLU A 80 1.44 20.45 25.89
C GLU A 80 2.50 21.06 24.99
N GLN A 81 2.09 21.93 24.05
CA GLN A 81 3.02 22.69 23.20
C GLN A 81 3.99 23.53 24.06
N ASN A 82 3.46 24.24 25.06
CA ASN A 82 4.27 25.05 25.96
C ASN A 82 5.24 24.21 26.81
N ARG A 83 4.82 23.02 27.27
CA ARG A 83 5.72 22.08 27.97
C ARG A 83 6.86 21.62 27.07
N LEU A 84 6.58 21.32 25.79
CA LEU A 84 7.61 20.94 24.83
C LEU A 84 8.57 22.10 24.55
N LEU A 85 8.06 23.33 24.42
CA LEU A 85 8.87 24.53 24.24
C LEU A 85 9.81 24.77 25.44
N VAL A 86 9.27 24.70 26.67
CA VAL A 86 10.08 24.84 27.90
C VAL A 86 11.16 23.75 27.97
N ASN A 87 10.81 22.50 27.67
CA ASN A 87 11.79 21.41 27.63
C ASN A 87 12.87 21.67 26.56
N PHE A 88 12.48 22.09 25.36
CA PHE A 88 13.39 22.41 24.27
C PHE A 88 14.39 23.51 24.63
N ILE A 89 13.93 24.58 25.29
CA ILE A 89 14.78 25.70 25.71
C ILE A 89 15.72 25.28 26.84
N LEU A 90 15.22 24.59 27.86
CA LEU A 90 15.99 24.28 29.07
C LEU A 90 16.92 23.06 28.92
N HIS A 91 16.50 22.03 28.20
CA HIS A 91 17.21 20.74 28.13
C HIS A 91 17.81 20.44 26.76
N ARG A 92 17.35 21.14 25.71
CA ARG A 92 17.84 21.04 24.33
C ARG A 92 18.10 19.59 23.86
N PRO A 93 17.08 18.71 23.89
CA PRO A 93 17.26 17.29 23.57
C PRO A 93 17.80 17.07 22.15
N LYS A 94 18.63 16.02 21.98
CA LYS A 94 19.26 15.68 20.69
C LYS A 94 18.50 14.64 19.86
N SER A 95 17.57 13.91 20.48
CA SER A 95 16.75 12.92 19.81
C SER A 95 15.37 12.82 20.46
N VAL A 96 14.40 12.28 19.71
CA VAL A 96 13.09 11.93 20.24
C VAL A 96 13.13 10.45 20.64
N PRO A 97 12.82 10.10 21.90
CA PRO A 97 12.77 8.70 22.31
C PRO A 97 11.79 7.90 21.44
N PRO A 98 12.13 6.65 21.09
CA PRO A 98 11.21 5.79 20.37
C PRO A 98 9.88 5.65 21.12
N ARG A 99 8.78 6.01 20.47
CA ARG A 99 7.43 5.91 21.05
C ARG A 99 6.79 4.55 20.72
N HIS A 100 7.49 3.47 21.07
CA HIS A 100 7.06 2.10 20.77
C HIS A 100 5.60 1.87 21.18
N GLY A 101 4.80 1.38 20.23
CA GLY A 101 3.40 1.01 20.45
C GLY A 101 2.42 2.18 20.60
N LYS A 102 2.87 3.44 20.64
CA LYS A 102 1.99 4.60 20.77
C LYS A 102 1.54 5.10 19.40
N ILE A 103 0.25 5.37 19.29
CA ILE A 103 -0.33 6.06 18.14
C ILE A 103 0.05 7.53 18.26
N ILE A 104 0.90 8.00 17.33
CA ILE A 104 1.34 9.40 17.31
C ILE A 104 0.28 10.27 16.61
N VAL A 105 -0.25 9.77 15.50
CA VAL A 105 -1.32 10.40 14.72
C VAL A 105 -2.49 9.41 14.64
N PRO A 106 -3.58 9.64 15.38
CA PRO A 106 -4.78 8.81 15.34
C PRO A 106 -5.53 8.88 13.99
N TRP A 107 -6.26 7.80 13.65
CA TRP A 107 -7.04 7.71 12.40
C TRP A 107 -7.97 8.89 12.14
N LYS A 108 -8.54 9.49 13.20
CA LYS A 108 -9.54 10.57 13.12
C LYS A 108 -9.06 11.79 12.34
N TYR A 109 -7.74 11.99 12.22
CA TYR A 109 -7.17 13.07 11.42
C TYR A 109 -7.09 12.71 9.93
N CYS A 110 -6.86 11.44 9.60
CA CYS A 110 -6.78 10.95 8.22
C CYS A 110 -8.15 10.98 7.54
N VAL A 111 -9.21 10.55 8.25
CA VAL A 111 -10.56 10.42 7.68
C VAL A 111 -11.21 11.75 7.29
N LYS A 112 -10.75 12.88 7.87
CA LYS A 112 -11.24 14.23 7.51
C LYS A 112 -11.03 14.59 6.05
N CYS A 113 -10.10 13.90 5.37
CA CYS A 113 -9.83 14.11 3.95
C CYS A 113 -10.02 12.81 3.15
N HIS A 114 -9.56 11.68 3.69
CA HIS A 114 -9.58 10.39 3.00
C HIS A 114 -10.92 9.65 3.10
N TRP A 115 -11.89 10.21 3.83
CA TRP A 115 -13.23 9.63 3.97
C TRP A 115 -14.32 10.67 3.77
N GLU A 116 -14.26 11.77 4.52
CA GLU A 116 -15.19 12.89 4.46
C GLU A 116 -14.83 13.83 3.33
N GLU A 117 -15.82 14.52 2.76
CA GLU A 117 -15.56 15.59 1.81
C GLU A 117 -14.84 16.76 2.48
N ASN A 118 -13.82 17.29 1.79
CA ASN A 118 -12.99 18.35 2.32
C ASN A 118 -12.74 19.40 1.25
N GLU A 119 -13.33 20.58 1.42
CA GLU A 119 -13.24 21.68 0.46
C GLU A 119 -11.80 22.15 0.21
N LYS A 120 -10.92 22.05 1.23
CA LYS A 120 -9.51 22.44 1.12
C LYS A 120 -8.70 21.41 0.33
N PHE A 121 -9.14 20.14 0.34
CA PHE A 121 -8.44 19.02 -0.30
C PHE A 121 -9.41 18.16 -1.12
N PRO A 122 -10.03 18.70 -2.18
CA PRO A 122 -11.05 17.99 -2.96
C PRO A 122 -10.47 16.78 -3.70
N ASN A 123 -9.18 16.81 -4.03
CA ASN A 123 -8.48 15.73 -4.73
C ASN A 123 -7.90 14.66 -3.80
N ALA A 124 -8.22 14.70 -2.50
CA ALA A 124 -7.76 13.68 -1.56
C ALA A 124 -8.35 12.32 -1.94
N LYS A 125 -7.49 11.31 -2.15
CA LYS A 125 -7.93 9.94 -2.48
C LYS A 125 -8.84 9.40 -1.39
N LYS A 126 -10.09 9.09 -1.74
CA LYS A 126 -11.03 8.44 -0.82
C LYS A 126 -10.71 6.96 -0.69
N ILE A 127 -10.81 6.45 0.53
CA ILE A 127 -10.63 5.02 0.85
C ILE A 127 -11.96 4.36 1.24
N ASN A 128 -13.07 5.07 1.10
CA ASN A 128 -14.38 4.67 1.59
C ASN A 128 -15.06 3.53 0.82
N ASN A 129 -14.55 3.23 -0.37
CA ASN A 129 -14.95 2.11 -1.21
C ASN A 129 -13.99 0.91 -1.13
N SER A 130 -12.95 0.97 -0.29
CA SER A 130 -11.93 -0.08 -0.20
C SER A 130 -12.44 -1.27 0.61
N VAL A 131 -12.51 -2.45 -0.04
CA VAL A 131 -12.84 -3.72 0.62
C VAL A 131 -11.81 -4.08 1.70
N MET A 132 -10.54 -3.74 1.47
CA MET A 132 -9.47 -3.98 2.44
C MET A 132 -9.67 -3.13 3.70
N HIS A 133 -9.97 -1.84 3.56
CA HIS A 133 -10.28 -0.98 4.71
C HIS A 133 -11.61 -1.38 5.39
N ALA A 134 -12.62 -1.80 4.62
CA ALA A 134 -13.87 -2.35 5.17
C ALA A 134 -13.59 -3.46 6.19
N LYS A 135 -12.78 -4.45 5.82
CA LYS A 135 -12.42 -5.54 6.74
C LYS A 135 -11.58 -5.06 7.91
N HIS A 136 -10.46 -4.39 7.66
CA HIS A 136 -9.47 -4.13 8.71
C HIS A 136 -9.88 -3.01 9.66
N TYR A 137 -10.45 -1.93 9.14
CA TYR A 137 -10.81 -0.78 9.97
C TYR A 137 -12.23 -0.92 10.54
N PHE A 138 -13.25 -1.21 9.72
CA PHE A 138 -14.64 -1.20 10.22
C PHE A 138 -14.99 -2.45 11.01
N MET A 139 -14.61 -3.62 10.49
CA MET A 139 -14.96 -4.88 11.14
C MET A 139 -14.00 -5.19 12.29
N GLU A 140 -12.69 -5.07 12.05
CA GLU A 140 -11.66 -5.46 13.03
C GLU A 140 -11.15 -4.28 13.90
N LYS A 141 -11.59 -3.04 13.64
CA LYS A 141 -11.21 -1.84 14.41
C LYS A 141 -9.70 -1.62 14.51
N ILE A 142 -8.98 -1.97 13.44
CA ILE A 142 -7.52 -1.81 13.37
C ILE A 142 -7.19 -0.36 13.03
N GLU A 143 -6.28 0.21 13.82
CA GLU A 143 -5.82 1.57 13.63
C GLU A 143 -5.05 1.77 12.31
N CYS A 144 -5.27 2.90 11.62
CA CYS A 144 -4.62 3.19 10.33
C CYS A 144 -3.09 3.11 10.45
N SER A 145 -2.56 3.63 11.56
CA SER A 145 -1.13 3.66 11.88
C SER A 145 -0.49 2.30 12.15
N LYS A 146 -1.30 1.22 12.21
CA LYS A 146 -0.80 -0.16 12.32
C LYS A 146 -0.35 -0.73 10.98
N CYS A 147 -0.75 -0.10 9.88
CA CYS A 147 -0.33 -0.45 8.52
C CYS A 147 0.38 0.72 7.82
N HIS A 148 -0.15 1.94 7.99
CA HIS A 148 0.36 3.17 7.37
C HIS A 148 1.27 3.94 8.33
N GLY A 149 2.26 4.68 7.81
CA GLY A 149 3.01 5.64 8.64
C GLY A 149 4.17 5.01 9.42
N TYR A 150 4.93 4.12 8.80
CA TYR A 150 6.15 3.57 9.38
C TYR A 150 7.37 4.44 9.13
N ILE A 151 8.40 4.24 9.95
CA ILE A 151 9.71 4.84 9.77
C ILE A 151 10.57 3.89 8.95
N GLU A 152 10.75 4.20 7.67
CA GLU A 152 11.64 3.44 6.78
C GLU A 152 12.91 4.25 6.54
N ASP A 153 14.09 3.66 6.77
CA ASP A 153 15.38 4.31 6.61
C ASP A 153 15.50 5.68 7.31
N GLY A 154 14.87 5.81 8.47
CA GLY A 154 14.83 7.05 9.25
C GLY A 154 13.86 8.12 8.73
N GLN A 155 13.11 7.85 7.65
CA GLN A 155 12.13 8.76 7.08
C GLN A 155 10.74 8.55 7.70
N VAL A 156 10.19 9.62 8.25
CA VAL A 156 8.79 9.70 8.73
C VAL A 156 7.87 10.23 7.61
N HIS A 157 6.55 10.26 7.82
CA HIS A 157 5.57 10.77 6.85
C HIS A 157 5.48 9.99 5.52
N LYS A 158 5.94 8.73 5.51
CA LYS A 158 5.62 7.76 4.45
C LYS A 158 4.41 6.94 4.88
N PHE A 159 3.28 7.14 4.21
CA PHE A 159 2.00 6.53 4.59
C PHE A 159 1.60 5.34 3.71
N THR A 160 2.45 4.88 2.79
CA THR A 160 2.19 3.62 2.06
C THR A 160 2.27 2.44 3.02
N PRO A 161 1.37 1.45 2.95
CA PRO A 161 1.43 0.28 3.82
C PRO A 161 2.65 -0.60 3.54
N ASP A 162 3.29 -1.11 4.58
CA ASP A 162 4.44 -2.01 4.43
C ASP A 162 4.03 -3.48 4.64
N PRO A 163 4.49 -4.42 3.79
CA PRO A 163 4.19 -5.85 3.91
C PRO A 163 4.49 -6.44 5.28
N ARG A 164 5.50 -5.91 5.99
CA ARG A 164 5.88 -6.36 7.34
C ARG A 164 4.76 -6.17 8.36
N PHE A 165 3.80 -5.28 8.13
CA PHE A 165 2.64 -5.13 9.00
C PHE A 165 1.60 -6.22 8.80
N CYS A 166 1.43 -6.70 7.57
CA CYS A 166 0.44 -7.72 7.24
C CYS A 166 0.68 -8.99 8.05
N VAL A 167 1.94 -9.45 8.12
CA VAL A 167 2.33 -10.69 8.81
C VAL A 167 2.25 -10.62 10.35
N LYS A 168 2.09 -9.42 10.94
CA LYS A 168 1.84 -9.29 12.38
C LYS A 168 0.51 -9.95 12.79
N CYS A 169 -0.47 -9.92 11.90
CA CYS A 169 -1.78 -10.56 12.08
C CYS A 169 -1.93 -11.80 11.19
N HIS A 170 -1.51 -11.73 9.93
CA HIS A 170 -1.54 -12.84 8.97
C HIS A 170 -0.30 -13.72 9.11
N LYS A 171 -0.19 -14.40 10.26
CA LYS A 171 0.95 -15.29 10.56
C LYS A 171 1.02 -16.44 9.55
N ASN A 172 2.25 -16.80 9.15
CA ASN A 172 2.51 -17.89 8.21
C ASN A 172 1.87 -17.66 6.82
N LYS A 173 1.75 -16.40 6.39
CA LYS A 173 1.23 -15.99 5.08
C LYS A 173 2.29 -15.33 4.20
N GLU A 174 3.55 -15.50 4.56
CA GLU A 174 4.69 -15.13 3.75
C GLU A 174 4.57 -15.78 2.36
N VAL A 175 5.06 -15.06 1.34
CA VAL A 175 5.06 -15.58 -0.02
C VAL A 175 6.28 -16.48 -0.17
N HIS A 176 6.03 -17.71 -0.61
CA HIS A 176 7.07 -18.69 -0.88
C HIS A 176 7.36 -18.75 -2.38
N GLY A 177 8.54 -19.25 -2.73
CA GLY A 177 8.93 -19.54 -4.11
C GLY A 177 10.02 -18.61 -4.60
N GLU A 178 11.00 -19.19 -5.28
CA GLU A 178 12.18 -18.51 -5.80
C GLU A 178 11.80 -17.26 -6.61
N GLY A 179 12.25 -16.10 -6.12
CA GLY A 179 12.01 -14.80 -6.73
C GLY A 179 10.71 -14.13 -6.33
N MET A 180 9.90 -14.77 -5.46
CA MET A 180 8.66 -14.18 -4.91
C MET A 180 8.81 -13.72 -3.46
N GLU A 181 9.91 -14.06 -2.78
CA GLU A 181 10.12 -13.77 -1.36
C GLU A 181 10.14 -12.27 -1.04
N SER A 182 10.56 -11.45 -2.02
CA SER A 182 10.62 -9.98 -1.89
C SER A 182 9.33 -9.27 -2.32
N LEU A 183 8.32 -10.00 -2.80
CA LEU A 183 7.08 -9.37 -3.25
C LEU A 183 6.24 -8.90 -2.06
N ALA A 184 5.77 -7.65 -2.13
CA ALA A 184 4.75 -7.15 -1.23
C ALA A 184 3.45 -7.93 -1.41
N CYS A 185 2.66 -8.04 -0.34
CA CYS A 185 1.34 -8.69 -0.41
C CYS A 185 0.45 -8.05 -1.50
N LEU A 186 0.57 -6.73 -1.69
CA LEU A 186 -0.18 -5.95 -2.68
C LEU A 186 0.29 -6.15 -4.13
N ASN A 187 1.43 -6.82 -4.34
CA ASN A 187 1.81 -7.33 -5.66
C ASN A 187 0.83 -8.39 -6.16
N CYS A 188 0.05 -9.04 -5.28
CA CYS A 188 -0.94 -10.06 -5.63
C CYS A 188 -2.36 -9.67 -5.18
N HIS A 189 -2.50 -9.18 -3.96
CA HIS A 189 -3.79 -8.77 -3.40
C HIS A 189 -4.10 -7.33 -3.77
N THR A 190 -5.36 -7.04 -4.10
CA THR A 190 -5.80 -5.68 -4.37
C THR A 190 -7.21 -5.49 -3.86
N ASP A 191 -7.51 -4.28 -3.42
CA ASP A 191 -8.83 -3.81 -3.04
C ASP A 191 -9.60 -3.16 -4.21
N ARG A 192 -8.99 -3.12 -5.40
CA ARG A 192 -9.61 -2.65 -6.65
C ARG A 192 -10.46 -3.70 -7.35
N THR A 193 -10.50 -4.91 -6.81
CA THR A 193 -11.34 -6.02 -7.26
C THR A 193 -12.28 -6.48 -6.16
N VAL A 194 -13.41 -7.08 -6.55
CA VAL A 194 -14.43 -7.58 -5.60
C VAL A 194 -13.85 -8.64 -4.65
N ASP A 195 -12.96 -9.49 -5.18
CA ASP A 195 -12.24 -10.49 -4.40
C ASP A 195 -10.80 -10.02 -4.17
N LEU A 196 -10.31 -10.17 -2.93
CA LEU A 196 -8.92 -9.91 -2.55
C LEU A 196 -7.96 -10.95 -3.13
N ARG A 197 -8.44 -12.14 -3.53
CA ARG A 197 -7.61 -13.16 -4.19
C ARG A 197 -7.17 -12.68 -5.57
N PRO A 198 -5.91 -12.92 -5.96
CA PRO A 198 -5.40 -12.47 -7.25
C PRO A 198 -6.19 -13.11 -8.40
N GLY A 199 -6.76 -12.28 -9.27
CA GLY A 199 -7.23 -12.73 -10.57
C GLY A 199 -6.08 -13.28 -11.42
N ARG A 200 -6.40 -14.06 -12.45
CA ARG A 200 -5.38 -14.74 -13.28
C ARG A 200 -4.38 -13.79 -13.93
N LYS A 201 -4.84 -12.64 -14.42
CA LYS A 201 -3.97 -11.63 -15.05
C LYS A 201 -2.91 -11.11 -14.09
N LYS A 202 -3.18 -11.03 -12.78
CA LYS A 202 -2.21 -10.58 -11.78
C LYS A 202 -0.94 -11.44 -11.77
N CYS A 203 -1.07 -12.76 -11.89
CA CYS A 203 0.09 -13.64 -12.03
C CYS A 203 0.80 -13.45 -13.37
N LEU A 204 0.01 -13.27 -14.44
CA LEU A 204 0.50 -13.06 -15.80
C LEU A 204 1.17 -11.69 -16.00
N PHE A 205 1.05 -10.77 -15.06
CA PHE A 205 1.84 -9.54 -15.07
C PHE A 205 3.34 -9.85 -15.16
N CYS A 206 3.83 -10.77 -14.30
CA CYS A 206 5.22 -11.24 -14.34
C CYS A 206 5.38 -12.44 -15.28
N HIS A 207 4.42 -13.38 -15.30
CA HIS A 207 4.59 -14.66 -16.01
C HIS A 207 4.12 -14.65 -17.47
N GLY A 208 3.42 -13.60 -17.91
CA GLY A 208 2.84 -13.49 -19.26
C GLY A 208 3.61 -12.55 -20.19
N SER A 209 2.95 -12.18 -21.30
CA SER A 209 3.50 -11.28 -22.32
C SER A 209 3.45 -9.81 -21.89
N SER A 210 4.07 -8.93 -22.70
CA SER A 210 3.98 -7.48 -22.55
C SER A 210 2.55 -6.96 -22.70
N ASP A 211 1.76 -7.57 -23.59
CA ASP A 211 0.42 -7.09 -23.89
C ASP A 211 -0.51 -7.21 -22.68
N ILE A 212 -0.36 -8.28 -21.90
CA ILE A 212 -1.12 -8.47 -20.65
C ILE A 212 -0.76 -7.39 -19.62
N ARG A 213 0.51 -6.98 -19.56
CA ARG A 213 0.93 -5.89 -18.67
C ARG A 213 0.30 -4.57 -19.11
N LEU A 214 0.33 -4.26 -20.40
CA LEU A 214 -0.31 -3.04 -20.93
C LEU A 214 -1.81 -3.03 -20.63
N GLU A 215 -2.49 -4.16 -20.80
CA GLU A 215 -3.91 -4.31 -20.48
C GLU A 215 -4.19 -4.09 -18.99
N LEU A 216 -3.41 -4.70 -18.09
CA LEU A 216 -3.55 -4.53 -16.64
C LEU A 216 -3.20 -3.13 -16.12
N LEU A 217 -2.32 -2.43 -16.83
CA LEU A 217 -2.00 -1.03 -16.51
C LEU A 217 -3.16 -0.12 -16.94
N ALA A 218 -3.82 -0.44 -18.06
CA ALA A 218 -4.95 0.32 -18.59
C ALA A 218 -6.27 0.04 -17.86
N ASP A 219 -6.48 -1.17 -17.34
CA ASP A 219 -7.71 -1.53 -16.63
C ASP A 219 -7.78 -0.98 -15.20
N GLU A 220 -6.67 -0.41 -14.71
CA GLU A 220 -6.48 0.13 -13.36
C GLU A 220 -6.84 -0.84 -12.23
N THR A 221 -7.04 -2.13 -12.52
CA THR A 221 -7.42 -3.15 -11.53
C THR A 221 -6.29 -3.47 -10.56
N LEU A 222 -5.08 -2.99 -10.84
CA LEU A 222 -3.90 -3.15 -10.00
C LEU A 222 -3.33 -1.81 -9.54
N ASP A 223 -3.05 -1.69 -8.24
CA ASP A 223 -2.15 -0.65 -7.78
C ASP A 223 -0.70 -1.00 -8.13
N VAL A 224 -0.25 -0.46 -9.25
CA VAL A 224 1.13 -0.54 -9.73
C VAL A 224 1.95 0.68 -9.33
N THR A 225 1.33 1.76 -8.85
CA THR A 225 2.05 3.02 -8.56
C THR A 225 3.08 2.81 -7.44
N HIS A 226 2.74 2.00 -6.44
CA HIS A 226 3.60 1.81 -5.26
C HIS A 226 4.16 0.39 -5.12
N TYR A 227 3.58 -0.60 -5.80
CA TYR A 227 3.94 -2.01 -5.68
C TYR A 227 4.12 -2.68 -7.04
N GLN A 228 4.59 -1.96 -8.06
CA GLN A 228 4.98 -2.58 -9.32
C GLN A 228 6.28 -3.39 -9.12
N PRO A 229 6.30 -4.68 -9.51
CA PRO A 229 7.54 -5.45 -9.58
C PRO A 229 8.56 -4.77 -10.49
N SER A 230 9.85 -4.82 -10.14
CA SER A 230 10.90 -4.26 -10.99
C SER A 230 11.05 -5.04 -12.31
N GLU A 231 11.67 -4.41 -13.31
CA GLU A 231 11.96 -5.05 -14.59
C GLU A 231 12.82 -6.31 -14.44
N GLU A 232 13.74 -6.32 -13.47
CA GLU A 232 14.58 -7.47 -13.14
C GLU A 232 13.73 -8.64 -12.66
N VAL A 233 12.79 -8.38 -11.73
CA VAL A 233 11.86 -9.40 -11.22
C VAL A 233 10.99 -9.95 -12.36
N ILE A 234 10.49 -9.06 -13.24
CA ILE A 234 9.69 -9.47 -14.40
C ILE A 234 10.52 -10.33 -15.36
N LYS A 235 11.78 -10.00 -15.61
CA LYS A 235 12.67 -10.77 -16.51
C LYS A 235 13.02 -12.14 -15.95
N GLN A 236 13.26 -12.23 -14.64
CA GLN A 236 13.58 -13.49 -13.96
C GLN A 236 12.37 -14.43 -13.87
N ALA A 237 11.14 -13.89 -13.91
CA ALA A 237 9.94 -14.70 -13.84
C ALA A 237 9.81 -15.68 -15.02
N LYS A 238 9.65 -16.97 -14.70
CA LYS A 238 9.42 -18.02 -15.69
C LYS A 238 8.17 -17.71 -16.52
N LYS A 239 8.33 -17.54 -17.82
CA LYS A 239 7.21 -17.24 -18.72
C LYS A 239 6.37 -18.47 -18.97
N ILE A 240 5.05 -18.31 -18.88
CA ILE A 240 4.07 -19.35 -19.12
C ILE A 240 3.17 -18.93 -20.27
N ASN A 241 2.82 -19.89 -21.11
CA ASN A 241 1.80 -19.72 -22.12
C ASN A 241 0.52 -20.40 -21.62
N VAL A 242 -0.58 -19.67 -21.62
CA VAL A 242 -1.90 -20.22 -21.28
C VAL A 242 -2.82 -19.97 -22.49
N PRO A 243 -3.02 -20.97 -23.37
CA PRO A 243 -3.79 -20.80 -24.60
C PRO A 243 -5.21 -20.32 -24.31
N LYS A 244 -5.73 -19.40 -25.16
CA LYS A 244 -7.09 -18.85 -25.00
C LYS A 244 -8.18 -19.90 -25.20
N ASP A 245 -7.93 -20.90 -26.03
CA ASP A 245 -8.83 -22.03 -26.33
C ASP A 245 -8.63 -23.23 -25.39
N ALA A 246 -7.77 -23.10 -24.37
CA ALA A 246 -7.59 -24.18 -23.42
C ALA A 246 -8.88 -24.38 -22.60
N PRO A 247 -9.39 -25.61 -22.45
CA PRO A 247 -10.65 -25.88 -21.76
C PRO A 247 -10.60 -25.53 -20.26
N MET A 248 -9.40 -25.40 -19.70
CA MET A 248 -9.19 -25.01 -18.30
C MET A 248 -8.67 -23.58 -18.25
N GLN A 249 -9.59 -22.63 -18.13
CA GLN A 249 -9.29 -21.23 -17.86
C GLN A 249 -9.36 -20.93 -16.35
N PHE A 250 -8.94 -21.87 -15.50
CA PHE A 250 -9.00 -21.73 -14.04
C PHE A 250 -8.20 -20.53 -13.53
N TYR A 251 -8.55 -20.07 -12.32
CA TYR A 251 -7.68 -19.17 -11.59
C TYR A 251 -6.40 -19.89 -11.18
N CYS A 252 -5.26 -19.20 -11.29
CA CYS A 252 -3.95 -19.77 -10.95
C CYS A 252 -3.93 -20.33 -9.52
N TYR A 253 -4.63 -19.65 -8.60
CA TYR A 253 -4.66 -20.03 -7.19
C TYR A 253 -5.40 -21.34 -6.91
N GLU A 254 -6.15 -21.91 -7.85
CA GLU A 254 -6.81 -23.19 -7.64
C GLU A 254 -5.78 -24.31 -7.52
N CYS A 255 -4.70 -24.20 -8.28
CA CYS A 255 -3.57 -25.12 -8.25
C CYS A 255 -2.39 -24.58 -7.43
N HIS A 256 -2.04 -23.30 -7.60
CA HIS A 256 -0.89 -22.68 -6.94
C HIS A 256 -1.26 -22.07 -5.60
N LYS A 257 -0.51 -22.37 -4.53
CA LYS A 257 -0.76 -21.81 -3.18
C LYS A 257 0.51 -21.10 -2.66
N PRO A 258 0.77 -19.84 -3.07
CA PRO A 258 2.02 -19.15 -2.73
C PRO A 258 2.29 -18.98 -1.23
N HIS A 259 1.26 -19.02 -0.38
CA HIS A 259 1.42 -18.92 1.08
C HIS A 259 1.79 -20.24 1.77
N THR A 260 1.77 -21.37 1.06
CA THR A 260 2.08 -22.69 1.63
C THR A 260 2.99 -23.45 0.68
N LYS A 261 2.43 -23.97 -0.41
CA LYS A 261 3.14 -24.72 -1.43
C LYS A 261 2.86 -24.10 -2.80
N VAL A 262 3.87 -23.42 -3.33
CA VAL A 262 3.78 -22.63 -4.56
C VAL A 262 3.31 -23.46 -5.75
N ARG A 263 3.80 -24.68 -5.87
CA ARG A 263 3.45 -25.60 -6.96
C ARG A 263 2.77 -26.85 -6.39
N PRO A 264 1.62 -27.26 -6.94
CA PRO A 264 1.01 -28.52 -6.54
C PRO A 264 1.92 -29.68 -6.96
N ASP A 265 1.78 -30.81 -6.28
CA ASP A 265 2.36 -32.06 -6.79
C ASP A 265 1.65 -32.47 -8.07
N TYR A 266 2.41 -33.01 -9.00
CA TYR A 266 1.92 -33.37 -10.33
C TYR A 266 0.90 -34.53 -10.33
N GLY A 267 0.72 -35.23 -9.20
CA GLY A 267 -0.18 -36.37 -9.04
C GLY A 267 -1.65 -36.04 -8.80
N THR A 268 -2.05 -34.75 -8.74
CA THR A 268 -3.43 -34.35 -8.42
C THR A 268 -4.32 -34.16 -9.64
N CYS A 269 -3.84 -34.39 -10.86
CA CYS A 269 -4.63 -34.17 -12.09
C CYS A 269 -6.00 -34.89 -12.05
N LEU A 270 -6.04 -36.10 -11.48
CA LEU A 270 -7.25 -36.91 -11.41
C LEU A 270 -8.30 -36.38 -10.43
N SER A 271 -7.98 -35.44 -9.53
CA SER A 271 -8.97 -34.83 -8.64
C SER A 271 -10.01 -34.02 -9.41
N CYS A 272 -9.62 -33.46 -10.55
CA CYS A 272 -10.51 -32.72 -11.46
C CYS A 272 -10.76 -33.49 -12.77
N HIS A 273 -9.81 -34.33 -13.21
CA HIS A 273 -9.87 -35.10 -14.45
C HIS A 273 -10.11 -36.60 -14.21
N GLY A 274 -11.05 -36.95 -13.34
CA GLY A 274 -11.23 -38.34 -12.89
C GLY A 274 -11.49 -39.36 -14.01
N GLN A 275 -12.00 -38.93 -15.16
CA GLN A 275 -12.30 -39.82 -16.29
C GLN A 275 -11.21 -39.85 -17.38
N ILE A 276 -10.18 -38.99 -17.30
CA ILE A 276 -9.19 -38.87 -18.39
C ILE A 276 -8.39 -40.16 -18.58
N ILE A 277 -8.22 -40.94 -17.50
CA ILE A 277 -7.51 -42.21 -17.54
C ILE A 277 -8.18 -43.22 -18.49
N ASN A 278 -9.51 -43.13 -18.67
CA ASN A 278 -10.30 -44.02 -19.50
C ASN A 278 -10.35 -43.58 -20.98
N VAL A 279 -9.73 -42.45 -21.32
CA VAL A 279 -9.77 -41.89 -22.68
C VAL A 279 -8.60 -42.42 -23.49
N GLY A 280 -8.88 -43.06 -24.62
CA GLY A 280 -7.87 -43.51 -25.56
C GLY A 280 -6.88 -44.48 -24.92
N LYS A 281 -5.57 -44.20 -25.07
CA LYS A 281 -4.50 -45.06 -24.51
C LYS A 281 -3.90 -44.56 -23.19
N HIS A 282 -4.51 -43.59 -22.51
CA HIS A 282 -4.00 -43.07 -21.22
C HIS A 282 -3.87 -44.18 -20.17
N LYS A 283 -4.87 -45.07 -20.06
CA LYS A 283 -4.86 -46.19 -19.11
C LYS A 283 -3.59 -47.05 -19.23
N MET A 284 -3.21 -47.41 -20.45
CA MET A 284 -2.00 -48.18 -20.72
C MET A 284 -0.74 -47.42 -20.30
N HIS A 285 -0.61 -46.15 -20.69
CA HIS A 285 0.61 -45.38 -20.42
C HIS A 285 0.79 -45.11 -18.92
N VAL A 286 -0.30 -44.80 -18.21
CA VAL A 286 -0.22 -44.43 -16.79
C VAL A 286 -0.25 -45.66 -15.88
N GLN A 287 -1.16 -46.62 -16.11
CA GLN A 287 -1.32 -47.78 -15.20
C GLN A 287 -0.40 -48.95 -15.55
N THR A 288 -0.16 -49.20 -16.84
CA THR A 288 0.68 -50.33 -17.28
C THR A 288 2.16 -49.94 -17.37
N MET A 289 2.46 -48.76 -17.93
CA MET A 289 3.85 -48.30 -18.08
C MET A 289 4.33 -47.40 -16.94
N GLY A 290 3.45 -46.99 -16.01
CA GLY A 290 3.83 -46.18 -14.85
C GLY A 290 4.17 -44.72 -15.17
N LEU A 291 3.88 -44.23 -16.38
CA LEU A 291 4.18 -42.86 -16.78
C LEU A 291 3.28 -41.87 -16.02
N GLN A 292 3.87 -40.74 -15.64
CA GLN A 292 3.17 -39.62 -15.03
C GLN A 292 2.59 -38.71 -16.11
N CYS A 293 1.50 -38.01 -15.79
CA CYS A 293 0.83 -37.09 -16.71
C CYS A 293 1.82 -36.06 -17.30
N ILE A 294 2.76 -35.59 -16.47
CA ILE A 294 3.73 -34.55 -16.85
C ILE A 294 4.89 -35.04 -17.70
N ASP A 295 5.06 -36.35 -17.86
CA ASP A 295 6.07 -36.91 -18.75
C ASP A 295 5.75 -36.56 -20.21
N CYS A 296 4.45 -36.42 -20.51
CA CYS A 296 3.95 -36.01 -21.82
C CYS A 296 3.34 -34.60 -21.79
N HIS A 297 2.58 -34.22 -20.76
CA HIS A 297 1.85 -32.95 -20.76
C HIS A 297 2.66 -31.81 -20.13
N LYS A 298 2.92 -30.76 -20.91
CA LYS A 298 3.48 -29.52 -20.36
C LYS A 298 2.42 -28.81 -19.51
N PRO A 299 2.75 -28.42 -18.26
CA PRO A 299 1.90 -27.56 -17.46
C PRO A 299 1.50 -26.29 -18.23
N HIS A 300 0.28 -25.81 -17.99
CA HIS A 300 -0.31 -24.62 -18.63
C HIS A 300 -0.66 -24.73 -20.13
N SER A 301 -0.15 -25.74 -20.85
CA SER A 301 -0.50 -25.98 -22.26
C SER A 301 -1.52 -27.11 -22.45
N TRP A 302 -1.56 -28.09 -21.54
CA TRP A 302 -2.47 -29.25 -21.45
C TRP A 302 -2.54 -30.19 -22.66
N ARG A 303 -2.27 -29.73 -23.89
CA ARG A 303 -2.22 -30.54 -25.10
C ARG A 303 -0.78 -30.86 -25.45
N VAL A 304 -0.54 -32.13 -25.78
CA VAL A 304 0.72 -32.55 -26.42
C VAL A 304 0.65 -32.10 -27.88
N THR A 305 1.55 -31.22 -28.30
CA THR A 305 1.63 -30.79 -29.69
C THR A 305 2.27 -31.89 -30.54
N ARG A 306 2.00 -31.90 -31.85
CA ARG A 306 2.67 -32.82 -32.79
C ARG A 306 4.19 -32.70 -32.71
N GLU A 307 4.71 -31.47 -32.63
CA GLU A 307 6.14 -31.22 -32.46
C GLU A 307 6.69 -31.80 -31.15
N GLN A 308 5.96 -31.67 -30.05
CA GLN A 308 6.36 -32.31 -28.79
C GLN A 308 6.35 -33.84 -28.92
N ALA A 309 5.30 -34.42 -29.51
CA ALA A 309 5.17 -35.87 -29.68
C ALA A 309 6.30 -36.49 -30.51
N LYS A 310 6.83 -35.78 -31.52
CA LYS A 310 8.02 -36.21 -32.29
C LYS A 310 9.27 -36.39 -31.45
N SER A 311 9.33 -35.78 -30.27
CA SER A 311 10.47 -35.89 -29.34
C SER A 311 10.19 -36.74 -28.11
N THR A 312 8.95 -36.72 -27.59
CA THR A 312 8.58 -37.41 -26.35
C THR A 312 8.12 -38.85 -26.62
N CYS A 313 7.24 -39.06 -27.60
CA CYS A 313 6.66 -40.38 -27.87
C CYS A 313 7.66 -41.32 -28.55
N THR A 314 8.52 -40.75 -29.41
CA THR A 314 9.56 -41.46 -30.17
C THR A 314 10.68 -42.04 -29.31
N GLN A 315 10.69 -41.76 -28.01
CA GLN A 315 11.63 -42.36 -27.06
C GLN A 315 11.33 -43.83 -26.78
N CYS A 316 10.08 -44.27 -27.00
CA CYS A 316 9.64 -45.63 -26.67
C CYS A 316 9.06 -46.37 -27.88
N HIS A 317 8.43 -45.67 -28.83
CA HIS A 317 7.78 -46.29 -29.99
C HIS A 317 7.80 -45.34 -31.20
N ASP A 318 7.56 -45.84 -32.41
CA ASP A 318 7.48 -45.00 -33.62
C ASP A 318 6.47 -43.85 -33.48
N TYR A 319 6.74 -42.72 -34.15
CA TYR A 319 5.89 -41.54 -34.05
C TYR A 319 4.41 -41.86 -34.34
N LYS A 320 3.53 -41.40 -33.45
CA LYS A 320 2.08 -41.42 -33.62
C LYS A 320 1.52 -40.03 -33.38
N ASP A 321 0.55 -39.61 -34.21
CA ASP A 321 -0.12 -38.32 -34.01
C ASP A 321 -0.89 -38.35 -32.68
N PRO A 322 -0.59 -37.44 -31.72
CA PRO A 322 -1.27 -37.40 -30.42
C PRO A 322 -2.78 -37.16 -30.54
N LEU A 323 -3.30 -36.60 -31.65
CA LEU A 323 -4.74 -36.45 -31.85
C LEU A 323 -5.46 -37.77 -32.16
N ASN A 324 -4.73 -38.75 -32.71
CA ASN A 324 -5.27 -40.10 -32.93
C ASN A 324 -5.28 -40.92 -31.63
N PHE A 325 -4.53 -40.48 -30.62
CA PHE A 325 -4.45 -41.13 -29.31
C PHE A 325 -5.76 -41.10 -28.52
N ILE A 326 -6.60 -40.09 -28.78
CA ILE A 326 -7.83 -39.77 -28.02
C ILE A 326 -9.09 -40.34 -28.71
N LYS A 327 -8.98 -40.74 -29.99
CA LYS A 327 -10.11 -41.19 -30.83
C LYS A 327 -10.26 -42.71 -30.91
N GLY A 328 -9.45 -43.46 -30.17
CA GLY A 328 -9.36 -44.92 -30.25
C GLY A 328 -9.96 -45.65 -29.07
#